data_AF-A0A517T5H7-F1
#
_entry.id   AF-A0A517T5H7-F1
#
_cell.length_a   1.000
_cell.length_b   1.000
_cell.length_c   1.000
_cell.angle_alpha   90.00
_cell.angle_beta   90.00
_cell.angle_gamma   90.00
#
_symmetry.space_group_name_H-M   'P 1'
#
loop_
_entity.id
_entity.type
_entity.pdbx_description
1 polymer ?
#
loop_
_entity_poly.entity_id
_entity_poly.type
_entity_poly.pdbx_seq_one_letter_code
_entity_poly.pdbx_strand_id
1 'polypeptide(L)'
;MKSLRDWKNIHHTRDGVVLPIVLFVIVMLSLAAYSFTDTSVSEREATEMYRRGVRARLAAESGLELARAWLIDPQDLTLAELSSNEAIFRAVPTSPAATLRGTSRATVLSLVPQQYDDPLVLFGVSNESGKINLNAILDLRLTEEQRRDLLMPIPGMTIEIADAILDWLDPDSTLREFGAEAEYYSTLSPSYAPKDSAIDVLDELLLVRGVTPELLYGEDLNLNGLLDPNENDGDASLPLDNADGVLDTGWRFYFTVHSRESNLRADGSLRINANGSDLATLYDELITEFDEDTARFIVAFRMNGPRPEGGSSFGGFGRRGRGGNSDSEAATRGGMQIPSRARFRIRSLYELAGIQVEAEVDGTRRTLESPWPDEPGTWSSTFPELVEIVGLSEDAYVEGRINVNLAQRESLIGIPEMTEELTDAIIGNRPSVLLDTGSNVSPSLSWLLEQQLVDLEQMRELDQFLTAGGGVYRLQSIGSFDVGGPVARLEALIDTTQVPAQYTFVRDLSDLGRGYPSDFFRPVEGISQ
;
A
#
# COMPACT_ATOMS: atom_id res chain seq x y z
N MET A 1 -121.28 16.30 -38.53
CA MET A 1 -120.59 16.80 -39.74
C MET A 1 -119.21 17.26 -39.31
N LYS A 2 -118.16 16.59 -39.83
CA LYS A 2 -116.71 16.86 -39.73
C LYS A 2 -116.07 16.92 -38.31
N SER A 3 -115.32 15.93 -37.79
CA SER A 3 -114.22 15.09 -38.32
C SER A 3 -112.82 15.70 -38.06
N LEU A 4 -112.10 15.09 -37.10
CA LEU A 4 -110.70 14.60 -37.15
C LEU A 4 -109.72 15.12 -36.09
N ARG A 5 -109.32 14.14 -35.26
CA ARG A 5 -107.95 13.76 -34.88
C ARG A 5 -107.18 14.71 -33.94
N ASP A 6 -107.32 14.41 -32.66
CA ASP A 6 -106.26 14.61 -31.66
C ASP A 6 -105.07 13.68 -31.98
N TRP A 7 -104.01 14.26 -32.54
CA TRP A 7 -102.72 13.57 -32.64
C TRP A 7 -101.96 13.80 -31.33
N LYS A 8 -101.89 12.75 -30.51
CA LYS A 8 -101.00 12.66 -29.34
C LYS A 8 -99.54 12.77 -29.83
N ASN A 9 -98.93 13.95 -29.70
CA ASN A 9 -97.48 14.08 -29.73
C ASN A 9 -96.93 13.61 -28.38
N ILE A 10 -96.62 12.32 -28.28
CA ILE A 10 -95.77 11.79 -27.20
C ILE A 10 -94.36 12.27 -27.52
N HIS A 11 -93.98 13.44 -27.01
CA HIS A 11 -92.57 13.79 -26.93
C HIS A 11 -91.95 12.89 -25.86
N HIS A 12 -91.18 11.89 -26.28
CA HIS A 12 -90.16 11.31 -25.41
C HIS A 12 -89.19 12.44 -25.05
N THR A 13 -89.33 13.02 -23.87
CA THR A 13 -88.24 13.74 -23.21
C THR A 13 -87.12 12.72 -23.01
N ARG A 14 -86.14 12.73 -23.93
CA ARG A 14 -84.85 12.08 -23.69
C ARG A 14 -84.14 12.94 -22.66
N ASP A 15 -84.06 12.46 -21.43
CA ASP A 15 -83.28 13.10 -20.38
C ASP A 15 -81.83 13.26 -20.85
N GLY A 16 -81.32 14.49 -20.82
CA GLY A 16 -80.00 14.87 -21.32
C GLY A 16 -78.85 14.41 -20.43
N VAL A 17 -78.70 13.10 -20.24
CA VAL A 17 -77.69 12.48 -19.33
C VAL A 17 -76.35 12.24 -20.04
N VAL A 18 -76.29 12.33 -21.37
CA VAL A 18 -75.09 12.00 -22.16
C VAL A 18 -73.93 12.98 -21.91
N LEU A 19 -74.21 14.28 -21.81
CA LEU A 19 -73.18 15.31 -21.66
C LEU A 19 -72.42 15.23 -20.32
N PRO A 20 -73.06 15.10 -19.15
CA PRO A 20 -72.34 14.92 -17.89
C PRO A 20 -71.57 13.60 -17.82
N ILE A 21 -72.07 12.51 -18.44
CA ILE A 21 -71.33 11.24 -18.55
C ILE A 21 -70.06 11.44 -19.39
N VAL A 22 -70.17 12.08 -20.56
CA VAL A 22 -69.02 12.35 -21.43
C VAL A 22 -67.99 13.25 -20.74
N LEU A 23 -68.44 14.29 -20.04
CA LEU A 23 -67.55 15.16 -19.26
C LEU A 23 -66.82 14.37 -18.17
N PHE A 24 -67.54 13.52 -17.42
CA PHE A 24 -66.94 12.68 -16.38
C PHE A 24 -65.91 11.70 -16.96
N VAL A 25 -66.23 11.07 -18.10
CA VAL A 25 -65.29 10.19 -18.81
C VAL A 25 -64.06 10.96 -19.28
N ILE A 26 -64.21 12.18 -19.81
CA ILE A 26 -63.06 13.02 -20.21
C ILE A 26 -62.20 13.35 -19.00
N VAL A 27 -62.78 13.77 -17.88
CA VAL A 27 -62.03 14.09 -16.65
C VAL A 27 -61.27 12.86 -16.13
N MET A 28 -61.92 11.69 -16.10
CA MET A 28 -61.25 10.44 -15.70
C MET A 28 -60.11 10.06 -16.66
N LEU A 29 -60.33 10.18 -17.97
CA LEU A 29 -59.29 9.91 -18.97
C LEU A 29 -58.13 10.91 -18.87
N SER A 30 -58.39 12.19 -18.62
CA SER A 30 -57.35 13.20 -18.42
C SER A 30 -56.53 12.93 -17.15
N LEU A 31 -57.18 12.52 -16.05
CA LEU A 31 -56.47 12.14 -14.82
C LEU A 31 -55.63 10.88 -15.01
N ALA A 32 -56.15 9.88 -15.72
CA ALA A 32 -55.42 8.66 -16.06
C ALA A 32 -54.21 8.96 -16.96
N ALA A 33 -54.38 9.80 -17.98
CA ALA A 33 -53.29 10.23 -18.87
C ALA A 33 -52.23 11.03 -18.12
N TYR A 34 -52.63 11.92 -17.21
CA TYR A 34 -51.71 12.66 -16.35
C TYR A 34 -50.92 11.72 -15.44
N SER A 35 -51.60 10.82 -14.71
CA SER A 35 -50.95 9.85 -13.83
C SER A 35 -49.99 8.92 -14.58
N PHE A 36 -50.38 8.45 -15.78
CA PHE A 36 -49.51 7.65 -16.64
C PHE A 36 -48.28 8.45 -17.09
N THR A 37 -48.47 9.73 -17.47
CA THR A 37 -47.36 10.59 -17.92
C THR A 37 -46.38 10.87 -16.79
N ASP A 38 -46.90 11.21 -15.60
CA ASP A 38 -46.09 11.48 -14.41
C ASP A 38 -45.27 10.26 -14.01
N THR A 39 -45.91 9.08 -13.95
CA THR A 39 -45.24 7.79 -13.69
C THR A 39 -44.17 7.51 -14.75
N SER A 40 -44.49 7.68 -16.04
CA SER A 40 -43.55 7.41 -17.13
C SER A 40 -42.34 8.35 -17.11
N VAL A 41 -42.53 9.63 -16.74
CA VAL A 41 -41.43 10.60 -16.61
C VAL A 41 -40.54 10.23 -15.43
N SER A 42 -41.13 9.90 -14.28
CA SER A 42 -40.39 9.46 -13.09
C SER A 42 -39.59 8.17 -13.36
N GLU A 43 -40.20 7.18 -14.00
CA GLU A 43 -39.53 5.92 -14.37
C GLU A 43 -38.38 6.15 -15.37
N ARG A 44 -38.58 7.04 -16.36
CA ARG A 44 -37.52 7.41 -17.30
C ARG A 44 -36.35 8.10 -16.57
N GLU A 45 -36.64 9.04 -15.67
CA GLU A 45 -35.61 9.75 -14.91
C GLU A 45 -34.86 8.82 -13.95
N ALA A 46 -35.56 7.93 -13.25
CA ALA A 46 -34.94 6.90 -12.40
C ALA A 46 -34.04 5.96 -13.22
N THR A 47 -34.50 5.53 -14.40
CA THR A 47 -33.72 4.68 -15.31
C THR A 47 -32.48 5.42 -15.84
N GLU A 48 -32.61 6.71 -16.16
CA GLU A 48 -31.49 7.55 -16.59
C GLU A 48 -30.47 7.73 -15.46
N MET A 49 -30.91 7.99 -14.22
CA MET A 49 -30.00 8.11 -13.07
C MET A 49 -29.30 6.78 -12.75
N TYR A 50 -30.03 5.66 -12.78
CA TYR A 50 -29.44 4.33 -12.61
C TYR A 50 -28.38 4.04 -13.68
N ARG A 51 -28.70 4.29 -14.95
CA ARG A 51 -27.74 4.11 -16.06
C ARG A 51 -26.52 5.01 -15.89
N ARG A 52 -26.69 6.25 -15.43
CA ARG A 52 -25.58 7.16 -15.17
C ARG A 52 -24.74 6.72 -13.97
N GLY A 53 -25.36 6.17 -12.92
CA GLY A 53 -24.66 5.61 -11.76
C GLY A 53 -23.76 4.45 -12.15
N VAL A 54 -24.29 3.50 -12.93
CA VAL A 54 -23.49 2.39 -13.47
C VAL A 54 -22.33 2.89 -14.35
N ARG A 55 -22.57 3.91 -15.18
CA ARG A 55 -21.50 4.51 -16.00
C ARG A 55 -20.43 5.24 -15.17
N ALA A 56 -20.83 5.94 -14.12
CA ALA A 56 -19.87 6.55 -13.20
C ALA A 56 -19.01 5.45 -12.54
N ARG A 57 -19.63 4.37 -12.04
CA ARG A 57 -18.88 3.24 -11.49
C ARG A 57 -17.91 2.62 -12.50
N LEU A 58 -18.34 2.33 -13.72
CA LEU A 58 -17.47 1.80 -14.78
C LEU A 58 -16.32 2.78 -15.14
N ALA A 59 -16.56 4.08 -15.06
CA ALA A 59 -15.51 5.08 -15.24
C ALA A 59 -14.49 5.03 -14.09
N ALA A 60 -14.94 4.88 -12.83
CA ALA A 60 -14.03 4.67 -11.70
C ALA A 60 -13.22 3.37 -11.85
N GLU A 61 -13.86 2.26 -12.24
CA GLU A 61 -13.18 0.98 -12.51
C GLU A 61 -12.13 1.14 -13.64
N SER A 62 -12.45 1.93 -14.68
CA SER A 62 -11.48 2.24 -15.75
C SER A 62 -10.26 3.01 -15.24
N GLY A 63 -10.43 3.90 -14.26
CA GLY A 63 -9.32 4.60 -13.64
C GLY A 63 -8.44 3.70 -12.77
N LEU A 64 -9.03 2.71 -12.08
CA LEU A 64 -8.25 1.67 -11.39
C LEU A 64 -7.39 0.86 -12.37
N GLU A 65 -7.97 0.42 -13.49
CA GLU A 65 -7.24 -0.32 -14.53
C GLU A 65 -6.16 0.54 -15.21
N LEU A 66 -6.42 1.84 -15.40
CA LEU A 66 -5.41 2.78 -15.91
C LEU A 66 -4.21 2.87 -14.97
N ALA A 67 -4.45 3.05 -13.67
CA ALA A 67 -3.38 3.09 -12.67
C ALA A 67 -2.62 1.76 -12.61
N ARG A 68 -3.32 0.62 -12.66
CA ARG A 68 -2.70 -0.71 -12.71
C ARG A 68 -1.81 -0.89 -13.94
N ALA A 69 -2.23 -0.40 -15.11
CA ALA A 69 -1.45 -0.47 -16.33
C ALA A 69 -0.15 0.33 -16.22
N TRP A 70 -0.21 1.56 -15.72
CA TRP A 70 0.96 2.40 -15.49
C TRP A 70 1.92 1.83 -14.43
N LEU A 71 1.40 1.13 -13.44
CA LEU A 71 2.21 0.46 -12.41
C LEU A 71 2.94 -0.79 -12.93
N ILE A 72 2.39 -1.49 -13.92
CA ILE A 72 3.03 -2.69 -14.52
C ILE A 72 4.09 -2.28 -15.52
N ASP A 73 3.77 -1.31 -16.37
CA ASP A 73 4.64 -0.83 -17.43
C ASP A 73 4.64 0.70 -17.40
N PRO A 74 5.46 1.31 -16.53
CA PRO A 74 5.52 2.76 -16.39
C PRO A 74 6.09 3.44 -17.63
N GLN A 75 6.57 2.69 -18.63
CA GLN A 75 7.32 3.19 -19.77
C GLN A 75 8.54 3.97 -19.26
N ASP A 76 8.56 5.29 -19.49
CA ASP A 76 9.59 6.22 -19.03
C ASP A 76 9.13 7.07 -17.83
N LEU A 77 7.95 6.80 -17.24
CA LEU A 77 7.46 7.54 -16.09
C LEU A 77 8.30 7.22 -14.85
N THR A 78 8.70 8.28 -14.17
CA THR A 78 9.35 8.21 -12.85
C THR A 78 8.34 7.85 -11.77
N LEU A 79 8.82 7.34 -10.63
CA LEU A 79 7.98 7.11 -9.45
C LEU A 79 7.30 8.41 -8.96
N ALA A 80 7.97 9.54 -9.11
CA ALA A 80 7.42 10.87 -8.82
C ALA A 80 6.19 11.18 -9.68
N GLU A 81 6.28 10.92 -10.99
CA GLU A 81 5.16 11.12 -11.93
C GLU A 81 4.02 10.13 -11.71
N LEU A 82 4.30 8.89 -11.30
CA LEU A 82 3.25 7.95 -10.88
C LEU A 82 2.54 8.43 -9.61
N SER A 83 3.29 9.06 -8.70
CA SER A 83 2.76 9.53 -7.42
C SER A 83 1.93 10.80 -7.57
N SER A 84 2.34 11.71 -8.46
CA SER A 84 1.62 12.96 -8.72
C SER A 84 1.80 13.44 -10.17
N ASN A 85 0.77 13.23 -10.99
CA ASN A 85 0.71 13.75 -12.35
C ASN A 85 -0.74 14.01 -12.79
N GLU A 86 -1.17 15.27 -12.70
CA GLU A 86 -2.52 15.66 -13.10
C GLU A 86 -2.82 15.39 -14.58
N ALA A 87 -1.83 15.50 -15.48
CA ALA A 87 -2.06 15.33 -16.91
C ALA A 87 -2.49 13.89 -17.27
N ILE A 88 -2.03 12.91 -16.49
CA ILE A 88 -2.29 11.48 -16.71
C ILE A 88 -3.46 11.00 -15.87
N PHE A 89 -3.65 11.54 -14.66
CA PHE A 89 -4.60 11.00 -13.70
C PHE A 89 -5.85 11.85 -13.46
N ARG A 90 -5.86 13.14 -13.82
CA ARG A 90 -7.01 14.02 -13.60
C ARG A 90 -7.98 14.01 -14.77
N ALA A 91 -9.26 13.74 -14.48
CA ALA A 91 -10.36 13.88 -15.42
C ALA A 91 -10.09 13.22 -16.79
N VAL A 92 -9.60 11.99 -16.81
CA VAL A 92 -9.33 11.21 -18.02
C VAL A 92 -10.63 10.77 -18.68
N PRO A 93 -10.87 11.05 -19.98
CA PRO A 93 -12.12 10.65 -20.63
C PRO A 93 -12.18 9.12 -20.82
N THR A 94 -13.24 8.50 -20.31
CA THR A 94 -13.45 7.04 -20.44
C THR A 94 -14.43 6.68 -21.56
N SER A 95 -15.44 7.52 -21.79
CA SER A 95 -16.40 7.34 -22.87
C SER A 95 -16.78 8.70 -23.47
N PRO A 96 -16.28 9.04 -24.67
CA PRO A 96 -16.65 10.29 -25.33
C PRO A 96 -18.11 10.24 -25.78
N ALA A 97 -18.88 11.26 -25.45
CA ALA A 97 -20.26 11.43 -25.90
C ALA A 97 -20.42 12.73 -26.70
N ALA A 98 -21.49 12.80 -27.51
CA ALA A 98 -21.82 14.00 -28.27
C ALA A 98 -22.20 15.23 -27.41
N THR A 99 -22.36 15.04 -26.09
CA THR A 99 -22.70 16.12 -25.14
C THR A 99 -21.85 15.96 -23.88
N LEU A 100 -21.45 17.07 -23.28
CA LEU A 100 -20.70 17.08 -22.00
C LEU A 100 -21.44 16.31 -20.90
N ARG A 101 -22.78 16.39 -20.85
CA ARG A 101 -23.61 15.64 -19.89
C ARG A 101 -23.49 14.10 -20.04
N GLY A 102 -23.09 13.64 -21.22
CA GLY A 102 -22.92 12.22 -21.53
C GLY A 102 -21.49 11.71 -21.43
N THR A 103 -20.49 12.59 -21.40
CA THR A 103 -19.07 12.23 -21.31
C THR A 103 -18.74 11.87 -19.87
N SER A 104 -18.31 10.64 -19.65
CA SER A 104 -17.80 10.18 -18.35
C SER A 104 -16.28 10.29 -18.28
N ARG A 105 -15.78 10.57 -17.08
CA ARG A 105 -14.35 10.70 -16.80
C ARG A 105 -13.95 9.89 -15.57
N ALA A 106 -12.70 9.48 -15.55
CA ALA A 106 -12.03 8.89 -14.39
C ALA A 106 -11.03 9.91 -13.83
N THR A 107 -10.98 10.06 -12.52
CA THR A 107 -9.92 10.80 -11.83
C THR A 107 -9.27 9.86 -10.84
N VAL A 108 -7.97 9.65 -10.97
CA VAL A 108 -7.19 8.84 -10.04
C VAL A 108 -6.46 9.78 -9.10
N LEU A 109 -6.50 9.46 -7.82
CA LEU A 109 -5.82 10.21 -6.78
C LEU A 109 -5.33 9.28 -5.68
N SER A 110 -4.42 9.77 -4.86
CA SER A 110 -3.96 9.12 -3.65
C SER A 110 -3.98 10.11 -2.50
N LEU A 111 -4.07 9.57 -1.28
CA LEU A 111 -3.95 10.35 -0.07
C LEU A 111 -2.56 10.11 0.49
N VAL A 112 -1.81 11.18 0.72
CA VAL A 112 -0.47 11.13 1.32
C VAL A 112 -0.50 11.77 2.70
N PRO A 113 0.29 11.29 3.66
CA PRO A 113 0.31 11.91 4.98
C PRO A 113 0.74 13.37 4.91
N GLN A 114 0.18 14.20 5.80
CA GLN A 114 0.52 15.61 5.89
C GLN A 114 1.93 15.75 6.49
N GLN A 115 2.96 15.82 5.64
CA GLN A 115 4.36 15.82 6.08
C GLN A 115 5.03 17.17 5.80
N TYR A 116 4.31 18.28 6.07
CA TYR A 116 4.67 19.70 5.89
C TYR A 116 4.31 20.31 4.52
N ASP A 117 3.39 21.28 4.52
CA ASP A 117 2.96 22.18 3.42
C ASP A 117 2.40 21.55 2.12
N ASP A 118 2.43 20.22 1.97
CA ASP A 118 1.87 19.54 0.80
C ASP A 118 0.36 19.29 0.90
N PRO A 119 -0.37 19.29 -0.24
CA PRO A 119 -1.76 18.87 -0.26
C PRO A 119 -1.87 17.38 0.09
N LEU A 120 -2.79 17.03 0.98
CA LEU A 120 -3.07 15.63 1.37
C LEU A 120 -3.53 14.78 0.17
N VAL A 121 -4.03 15.42 -0.90
CA VAL A 121 -4.53 14.78 -2.12
C VAL A 121 -3.58 15.02 -3.28
N LEU A 122 -3.05 13.93 -3.85
CA LEU A 122 -2.23 13.95 -5.07
C LEU A 122 -2.94 13.21 -6.20
N PHE A 123 -2.78 13.66 -7.45
CA PHE A 123 -3.33 12.98 -8.61
C PHE A 123 -2.38 11.86 -9.07
N GLY A 124 -2.51 10.69 -8.47
CA GLY A 124 -1.63 9.55 -8.73
C GLY A 124 -1.85 8.41 -7.75
N VAL A 125 -0.81 7.66 -7.44
CA VAL A 125 -0.83 6.51 -6.54
C VAL A 125 0.15 6.69 -5.36
N SER A 126 -0.16 6.16 -4.19
CA SER A 126 0.72 6.24 -3.01
C SER A 126 1.23 4.87 -2.60
N ASN A 127 2.52 4.72 -2.30
CA ASN A 127 3.07 3.45 -1.84
C ASN A 127 2.72 3.20 -0.36
N GLU A 128 2.23 2.01 -0.02
CA GLU A 128 1.88 1.66 1.37
C GLU A 128 3.10 1.26 2.21
N SER A 129 4.27 1.07 1.59
CA SER A 129 5.47 0.61 2.32
C SER A 129 6.03 1.68 3.27
N GLY A 130 5.60 2.94 3.19
CA GLY A 130 5.93 3.95 4.23
C GLY A 130 5.21 3.72 5.57
N LYS A 131 4.27 2.77 5.63
CA LYS A 131 3.45 2.46 6.80
C LYS A 131 3.94 1.19 7.48
N ILE A 132 3.64 1.04 8.77
CA ILE A 132 3.87 -0.20 9.50
C ILE A 132 2.85 -1.24 9.01
N ASN A 133 3.34 -2.36 8.48
CA ASN A 133 2.48 -3.49 8.11
C ASN A 133 2.22 -4.36 9.33
N LEU A 134 1.01 -4.28 9.88
CA LEU A 134 0.61 -5.00 11.08
C LEU A 134 0.79 -6.52 10.94
N ASN A 135 0.48 -7.06 9.76
CA ASN A 135 0.57 -8.50 9.50
C ASN A 135 2.01 -9.02 9.45
N ALA A 136 3.00 -8.15 9.29
CA ALA A 136 4.40 -8.53 9.21
C ALA A 136 5.17 -8.36 10.53
N ILE A 137 4.59 -7.68 11.53
CA ILE A 137 5.28 -7.38 12.80
C ILE A 137 5.76 -8.64 13.52
N LEU A 138 4.98 -9.72 13.46
CA LEU A 138 5.30 -10.98 14.13
C LEU A 138 6.47 -11.72 13.47
N ASP A 139 6.69 -11.51 12.17
CA ASP A 139 7.78 -12.11 11.40
C ASP A 139 9.11 -11.36 11.55
N LEU A 140 9.06 -10.11 12.02
CA LEU A 140 10.26 -9.34 12.37
C LEU A 140 10.99 -9.98 13.56
N ARG A 141 12.32 -9.85 13.58
CA ARG A 141 13.18 -10.43 14.64
C ARG A 141 13.22 -9.54 15.87
N LEU A 142 12.04 -9.23 16.39
CA LEU A 142 11.82 -8.38 17.55
C LEU A 142 11.45 -9.24 18.77
N THR A 143 11.85 -8.76 19.95
CA THR A 143 11.26 -9.24 21.22
C THR A 143 9.82 -8.73 21.36
N GLU A 144 9.04 -9.31 22.28
CA GLU A 144 7.66 -8.85 22.54
C GLU A 144 7.61 -7.38 22.97
N GLU A 145 8.56 -6.95 23.80
CA GLU A 145 8.72 -5.55 24.22
C GLU A 145 8.97 -4.64 23.01
N GLN A 146 9.92 -5.01 22.14
CA GLN A 146 10.22 -4.21 20.95
C GLN A 146 9.07 -4.16 19.92
N ARG A 147 8.25 -5.22 19.82
CA ARG A 147 7.05 -5.19 18.95
C ARG A 147 6.02 -4.20 19.46
N ARG A 148 5.85 -4.12 20.79
CA ARG A 148 5.00 -3.11 21.42
C ARG A 148 5.57 -1.72 21.20
N ASP A 149 6.86 -1.53 21.45
CA ASP A 149 7.55 -0.25 21.28
C ASP A 149 7.47 0.28 19.84
N LEU A 150 7.39 -0.61 18.84
CA LEU A 150 7.14 -0.23 17.45
C LEU A 150 5.81 0.51 17.24
N LEU A 151 4.78 0.19 18.03
CA LEU A 151 3.43 0.76 17.92
C LEU A 151 3.22 1.99 18.80
N MET A 152 3.94 2.08 19.92
CA MET A 152 3.77 3.14 20.93
C MET A 152 3.87 4.59 20.41
N PRO A 153 4.68 4.90 19.37
CA PRO A 153 4.76 6.27 18.85
C PRO A 153 3.52 6.74 18.10
N ILE A 154 2.62 5.82 17.73
CA ILE A 154 1.42 6.18 16.97
C ILE A 154 0.49 7.04 17.86
N PRO A 155 -0.06 8.16 17.36
CA PRO A 155 -0.88 9.06 18.17
C PRO A 155 -2.06 8.35 18.83
N GLY A 156 -2.26 8.55 20.14
CA GLY A 156 -3.34 7.91 20.88
C GLY A 156 -3.12 6.42 21.20
N MET A 157 -1.99 5.83 20.81
CA MET A 157 -1.64 4.45 21.19
C MET A 157 -1.41 4.36 22.70
N THR A 158 -1.93 3.30 23.30
CA THR A 158 -1.68 2.93 24.70
C THR A 158 -1.08 1.54 24.76
N ILE A 159 -0.45 1.18 25.88
CA ILE A 159 0.15 -0.16 26.06
C ILE A 159 -0.94 -1.24 25.93
N GLU A 160 -2.13 -0.98 26.48
CA GLU A 160 -3.28 -1.87 26.40
C GLU A 160 -3.74 -2.09 24.96
N ILE A 161 -3.78 -1.03 24.14
CA ILE A 161 -4.19 -1.16 22.74
C ILE A 161 -3.08 -1.85 21.92
N ALA A 162 -1.82 -1.50 22.13
CA ALA A 162 -0.70 -2.13 21.44
C ALA A 162 -0.65 -3.64 21.71
N ASP A 163 -0.75 -4.06 22.97
CA ASP A 163 -0.81 -5.48 23.32
C ASP A 163 -2.08 -6.16 22.77
N ALA A 164 -3.23 -5.49 22.79
CA ALA A 164 -4.46 -6.05 22.23
C ALA A 164 -4.40 -6.23 20.70
N ILE A 165 -3.70 -5.34 19.98
CA ILE A 165 -3.43 -5.50 18.54
C ILE A 165 -2.51 -6.70 18.29
N LEU A 166 -1.47 -6.87 19.12
CA LEU A 166 -0.55 -8.00 18.99
C LEU A 166 -1.24 -9.34 19.31
N ASP A 167 -2.08 -9.40 20.36
CA ASP A 167 -2.90 -10.58 20.71
C ASP A 167 -3.96 -10.88 19.65
N TRP A 168 -4.42 -9.87 18.90
CA TRP A 168 -5.38 -10.08 17.82
C TRP A 168 -4.74 -10.76 16.59
N LEU A 169 -3.44 -10.54 16.40
CA LEU A 169 -2.67 -10.99 15.24
C LEU A 169 -2.03 -12.36 15.43
N ASP A 170 -1.58 -12.68 16.63
CA ASP A 170 -0.81 -13.90 16.87
C ASP A 170 -1.70 -15.14 16.96
N PRO A 171 -1.21 -16.31 16.49
CA PRO A 171 -2.04 -17.50 16.37
C PRO A 171 -2.17 -18.30 17.66
N ASP A 172 -1.52 -17.87 18.74
CA ASP A 172 -1.62 -18.53 20.02
C ASP A 172 -2.72 -17.88 20.87
N SER A 173 -2.83 -18.25 22.14
CA SER A 173 -3.90 -17.74 23.04
C SER A 173 -3.30 -17.25 24.35
N THR A 174 -2.00 -16.93 24.32
CA THR A 174 -1.22 -16.51 25.46
C THR A 174 -1.43 -15.02 25.64
N LEU A 175 -2.36 -14.69 26.54
CA LEU A 175 -2.63 -13.31 26.90
C LEU A 175 -1.35 -12.56 27.32
N ARG A 176 -1.04 -11.47 26.60
CA ARG A 176 0.00 -10.50 26.99
C ARG A 176 -0.40 -9.74 28.26
N GLU A 177 0.57 -9.10 28.92
CA GLU A 177 0.36 -8.44 30.21
C GLU A 177 -0.85 -7.48 30.22
N PHE A 178 -1.03 -6.70 29.15
CA PHE A 178 -2.13 -5.73 29.02
C PHE A 178 -3.06 -6.03 27.83
N GLY A 179 -2.91 -7.19 27.21
CA GLY A 179 -3.59 -7.54 25.98
C GLY A 179 -5.06 -7.97 26.15
N ALA A 180 -5.58 -8.63 25.13
CA ALA A 180 -6.96 -9.07 25.08
C ALA A 180 -7.11 -10.29 24.18
N GLU A 181 -7.69 -11.34 24.75
CA GLU A 181 -7.88 -12.64 24.12
C GLU A 181 -9.35 -13.07 24.16
N ALA A 182 -9.63 -14.32 23.78
CA ALA A 182 -10.98 -14.89 23.79
C ALA A 182 -11.76 -14.66 25.10
N GLU A 183 -11.10 -14.68 26.26
CA GLU A 183 -11.74 -14.40 27.56
C GLU A 183 -12.36 -12.99 27.57
N TYR A 184 -11.64 -11.98 27.08
CA TYR A 184 -12.14 -10.61 27.00
C TYR A 184 -13.29 -10.49 25.98
N TYR A 185 -13.09 -10.91 24.73
CA TYR A 185 -14.06 -10.70 23.65
C TYR A 185 -15.37 -11.48 23.84
N SER A 186 -15.33 -12.60 24.56
CA SER A 186 -16.53 -13.37 24.93
C SER A 186 -17.48 -12.63 25.88
N THR A 187 -16.99 -11.62 26.61
CA THR A 187 -17.79 -10.82 27.55
C THR A 187 -18.54 -9.68 26.88
N LEU A 188 -18.20 -9.34 25.63
CA LEU A 188 -18.81 -8.25 24.88
C LEU A 188 -20.23 -8.60 24.41
N SER A 189 -20.97 -7.59 23.97
CA SER A 189 -22.34 -7.74 23.46
C SER A 189 -22.50 -7.02 22.12
N PRO A 190 -22.59 -7.75 20.99
CA PRO A 190 -22.52 -9.22 20.89
C PRO A 190 -21.13 -9.77 21.23
N SER A 191 -21.07 -10.99 21.74
CA SER A 191 -19.81 -11.69 22.00
C SER A 191 -19.21 -12.20 20.69
N TYR A 192 -17.89 -12.13 20.56
CA TYR A 192 -17.15 -12.68 19.42
C TYR A 192 -15.80 -13.26 19.88
N ALA A 193 -15.10 -13.93 18.97
CA ALA A 193 -13.75 -14.45 19.21
C ALA A 193 -12.71 -13.51 18.58
N PRO A 194 -11.49 -13.43 19.13
CA PRO A 194 -10.37 -12.82 18.43
C PRO A 194 -10.07 -13.57 17.14
N LYS A 195 -9.32 -12.93 16.25
CA LYS A 195 -9.04 -13.49 14.94
C LYS A 195 -7.90 -14.50 14.95
N ASP A 196 -6.92 -14.29 15.82
CA ASP A 196 -5.71 -15.11 15.98
C ASP A 196 -5.00 -15.36 14.64
N SER A 197 -5.02 -14.36 13.76
CA SER A 197 -4.53 -14.45 12.38
C SER A 197 -4.39 -13.06 11.78
N ALA A 198 -3.65 -12.99 10.66
CA ALA A 198 -3.50 -11.78 9.86
C ALA A 198 -4.84 -11.07 9.59
N ILE A 199 -4.81 -9.74 9.71
CA ILE A 199 -5.92 -8.82 9.46
C ILE A 199 -6.18 -8.76 7.94
N ASP A 200 -7.45 -8.87 7.53
CA ASP A 200 -7.81 -8.83 6.10
C ASP A 200 -7.99 -7.39 5.60
N VAL A 201 -8.57 -6.54 6.45
CA VAL A 201 -8.85 -5.13 6.16
C VAL A 201 -8.57 -4.30 7.40
N LEU A 202 -8.01 -3.11 7.23
CA LEU A 202 -7.62 -2.27 8.36
C LEU A 202 -8.80 -1.92 9.29
N ASP A 203 -10.02 -1.82 8.74
CA ASP A 203 -11.26 -1.56 9.48
C ASP A 203 -11.55 -2.61 10.57
N GLU A 204 -10.98 -3.81 10.46
CA GLU A 204 -11.08 -4.87 11.46
C GLU A 204 -10.50 -4.46 12.82
N LEU A 205 -9.57 -3.50 12.85
CA LEU A 205 -9.02 -2.94 14.09
C LEU A 205 -10.12 -2.39 15.01
N LEU A 206 -11.28 -1.98 14.49
CA LEU A 206 -12.43 -1.55 15.30
C LEU A 206 -13.01 -2.67 16.19
N LEU A 207 -12.64 -3.93 15.95
CA LEU A 207 -12.99 -5.07 16.80
C LEU A 207 -11.97 -5.29 17.92
N VAL A 208 -10.78 -4.69 17.83
CA VAL A 208 -9.72 -4.81 18.83
C VAL A 208 -10.04 -3.91 20.01
N ARG A 209 -9.73 -4.40 21.21
CA ARG A 209 -9.95 -3.68 22.46
C ARG A 209 -9.33 -2.28 22.43
N GLY A 210 -10.16 -1.27 22.67
CA GLY A 210 -9.73 0.12 22.87
C GLY A 210 -9.53 0.93 21.59
N VAL A 211 -9.60 0.30 20.41
CA VAL A 211 -9.59 1.03 19.13
C VAL A 211 -10.95 1.66 18.90
N THR A 212 -10.96 2.93 18.50
CA THR A 212 -12.18 3.68 18.20
C THR A 212 -12.15 4.24 16.77
N PRO A 213 -13.30 4.61 16.17
CA PRO A 213 -13.33 5.26 14.87
C PRO A 213 -12.48 6.52 14.79
N GLU A 214 -12.42 7.29 15.88
CA GLU A 214 -11.62 8.53 15.98
C GLU A 214 -10.12 8.23 15.90
N LEU A 215 -9.64 7.15 16.56
CA LEU A 215 -8.25 6.73 16.43
C LEU A 215 -7.93 6.23 15.02
N LEU A 216 -8.85 5.46 14.42
CA LEU A 216 -8.59 4.82 13.12
C LEU A 216 -8.69 5.77 11.93
N TYR A 217 -9.74 6.60 11.88
CA TYR A 217 -10.06 7.46 10.74
C TYR A 217 -9.72 8.93 11.00
N GLY A 218 -9.45 9.32 12.25
CA GLY A 218 -9.31 10.73 12.62
C GLY A 218 -10.60 11.50 12.35
N GLU A 219 -10.44 12.69 11.79
CA GLU A 219 -11.50 13.61 11.40
C GLU A 219 -12.00 13.36 9.96
N ASP A 220 -11.28 12.60 9.13
CA ASP A 220 -11.68 12.33 7.73
C ASP A 220 -12.65 11.14 7.60
N LEU A 221 -13.89 11.29 8.09
CA LEU A 221 -14.88 10.20 8.04
C LEU A 221 -15.30 9.82 6.62
N ASN A 222 -15.21 10.76 5.67
CA ASN A 222 -15.62 10.52 4.28
C ASN A 222 -14.46 10.08 3.37
N LEU A 223 -13.25 10.00 3.94
CA LEU A 223 -12.02 9.49 3.35
C LEU A 223 -11.62 10.25 2.08
N ASN A 224 -11.84 11.56 2.02
CA ASN A 224 -11.49 12.40 0.86
C ASN A 224 -10.15 13.14 1.05
N GLY A 225 -9.59 13.11 2.25
CA GLY A 225 -8.40 13.87 2.60
C GLY A 225 -8.54 15.38 2.44
N LEU A 226 -9.74 15.92 2.57
CA LEU A 226 -10.00 17.36 2.54
C LEU A 226 -10.62 17.76 3.87
N LEU A 227 -10.09 18.82 4.49
CA LEU A 227 -10.69 19.36 5.71
C LEU A 227 -12.06 19.97 5.38
N ASP A 228 -13.14 19.23 5.64
CA ASP A 228 -14.50 19.68 5.41
C ASP A 228 -15.01 20.58 6.56
N PRO A 229 -16.04 21.42 6.35
CA PRO A 229 -16.52 22.33 7.39
C PRO A 229 -16.99 21.64 8.68
N ASN A 230 -17.46 20.40 8.58
CA ASN A 230 -17.91 19.58 9.72
C ASN A 230 -16.76 18.81 10.41
N GLU A 231 -15.54 18.98 9.91
CA GLU A 231 -14.31 18.36 10.44
C GLU A 231 -13.40 19.45 11.04
N ASN A 232 -13.94 20.66 11.23
CA ASN A 232 -13.27 21.83 11.81
C ASN A 232 -14.29 22.74 12.54
N ASP A 233 -15.35 22.14 13.12
CA ASP A 233 -16.41 22.84 13.84
C ASP A 233 -16.54 22.45 15.33
N GLY A 234 -15.55 21.73 15.85
CA GLY A 234 -15.42 21.31 17.24
C GLY A 234 -16.40 20.19 17.58
N ASP A 235 -17.30 20.47 18.53
CA ASP A 235 -18.35 19.54 18.95
C ASP A 235 -19.70 19.83 18.24
N ALA A 236 -19.73 20.67 17.21
CA ALA A 236 -20.98 21.13 16.62
C ALA A 236 -21.62 20.05 15.72
N SER A 237 -20.80 19.27 15.01
CA SER A 237 -21.22 18.11 14.24
C SER A 237 -20.29 16.92 14.45
N LEU A 238 -20.55 15.81 13.73
CA LEU A 238 -19.66 14.65 13.74
C LEU A 238 -18.80 14.67 12.48
N PRO A 239 -17.53 14.23 12.54
CA PRO A 239 -16.82 13.76 13.74
C PRO A 239 -16.54 14.89 14.73
N LEU A 240 -16.25 14.54 15.99
CA LEU A 240 -15.77 15.54 16.94
C LEU A 240 -14.34 15.90 16.56
N ASP A 241 -14.06 17.19 16.48
CA ASP A 241 -12.76 17.73 16.06
C ASP A 241 -12.22 18.78 17.04
N ASN A 242 -10.98 19.19 16.85
CA ASN A 242 -10.33 20.18 17.71
C ASN A 242 -10.41 21.63 17.19
N ALA A 243 -11.00 21.83 16.01
CA ALA A 243 -11.14 23.08 15.26
C ALA A 243 -9.83 23.86 15.05
N ASP A 244 -8.69 23.18 14.90
CA ASP A 244 -7.37 23.81 14.76
C ASP A 244 -6.99 24.17 13.31
N GLY A 245 -7.84 23.80 12.34
CA GLY A 245 -7.63 24.04 10.91
C GLY A 245 -6.70 23.03 10.23
N VAL A 246 -6.36 21.93 10.90
CA VAL A 246 -5.58 20.81 10.39
C VAL A 246 -6.45 19.55 10.45
N LEU A 247 -6.46 18.77 9.37
CA LEU A 247 -7.20 17.51 9.34
C LEU A 247 -6.41 16.42 10.08
N ASP A 248 -6.95 15.88 11.17
CA ASP A 248 -6.46 14.63 11.73
C ASP A 248 -6.86 13.46 10.84
N THR A 249 -5.88 12.66 10.44
CA THR A 249 -6.06 11.60 9.45
C THR A 249 -6.10 10.19 10.06
N GLY A 250 -5.88 10.08 11.37
CA GLY A 250 -5.94 8.83 12.12
C GLY A 250 -4.89 7.78 11.74
N TRP A 251 -5.03 6.58 12.32
CA TRP A 251 -4.07 5.46 12.17
C TRP A 251 -3.92 4.93 10.75
N ARG A 252 -4.85 5.27 9.87
CA ARG A 252 -4.84 4.87 8.45
C ARG A 252 -3.61 5.32 7.66
N PHE A 253 -2.93 6.36 8.12
CA PHE A 253 -1.69 6.86 7.52
C PHE A 253 -0.44 6.23 8.12
N TYR A 254 -0.55 5.61 9.29
CA TYR A 254 0.53 4.93 9.98
C TYR A 254 0.55 3.42 9.75
N PHE A 255 -0.62 2.80 9.57
CA PHE A 255 -0.77 1.36 9.41
C PHE A 255 -1.23 0.94 8.02
N THR A 256 -0.76 -0.24 7.63
CA THR A 256 -1.27 -1.03 6.52
C THR A 256 -1.39 -2.50 6.94
N VAL A 257 -2.18 -3.26 6.20
CA VAL A 257 -2.25 -4.73 6.29
C VAL A 257 -1.51 -5.42 5.14
N HIS A 258 -1.05 -4.62 4.18
CA HIS A 258 -0.29 -5.06 3.02
C HIS A 258 0.82 -4.05 2.69
N SER A 259 2.07 -4.49 2.81
CA SER A 259 3.23 -3.84 2.20
C SER A 259 4.24 -4.90 1.78
N ARG A 260 4.79 -4.76 0.57
CA ARG A 260 5.77 -5.68 0.02
C ARG A 260 6.77 -4.92 -0.82
N GLU A 261 8.02 -5.38 -0.83
CA GLU A 261 9.02 -4.98 -1.80
C GLU A 261 9.36 -6.15 -2.72
N SER A 262 9.67 -5.85 -3.99
CA SER A 262 10.08 -6.88 -4.95
C SER A 262 11.48 -7.41 -4.62
N ASN A 263 11.63 -8.72 -4.64
CA ASN A 263 12.94 -9.41 -4.62
C ASN A 263 13.29 -9.94 -6.03
N LEU A 264 12.70 -9.34 -7.06
CA LEU A 264 13.01 -9.58 -8.46
C LEU A 264 14.01 -8.52 -8.97
N ARG A 265 14.80 -8.91 -9.97
CA ARG A 265 15.64 -8.02 -10.76
C ARG A 265 14.78 -7.21 -11.74
N ALA A 266 15.39 -6.21 -12.39
CA ALA A 266 14.73 -5.38 -13.40
C ALA A 266 14.16 -6.19 -14.59
N ASP A 267 14.72 -7.36 -14.88
CA ASP A 267 14.25 -8.27 -15.93
C ASP A 267 13.13 -9.24 -15.47
N GLY A 268 12.72 -9.16 -14.19
CA GLY A 268 11.71 -10.02 -13.57
C GLY A 268 12.23 -11.38 -13.07
N SER A 269 13.52 -11.68 -13.21
CA SER A 269 14.12 -12.88 -12.61
C SER A 269 14.36 -12.71 -11.11
N LEU A 270 14.47 -13.82 -10.36
CA LEU A 270 14.79 -13.77 -8.93
C LEU A 270 16.23 -13.27 -8.72
N ARG A 271 16.44 -12.49 -7.66
CA ARG A 271 17.81 -12.17 -7.20
C ARG A 271 18.56 -13.44 -6.79
N ILE A 272 19.88 -13.42 -6.92
CA ILE A 272 20.73 -14.53 -6.47
C ILE A 272 20.61 -14.65 -4.96
N ASN A 273 20.15 -15.80 -4.47
CA ASN A 273 20.02 -16.02 -3.04
C ASN A 273 21.41 -16.27 -2.41
N ALA A 274 21.97 -15.26 -1.75
CA ALA A 274 23.25 -15.37 -1.04
C ALA A 274 23.23 -16.42 0.09
N ASN A 275 22.04 -16.78 0.58
CA ASN A 275 21.83 -17.82 1.58
C ASN A 275 21.49 -19.19 0.99
N GLY A 276 21.67 -19.38 -0.32
CA GLY A 276 21.46 -20.64 -1.03
C GLY A 276 22.16 -21.84 -0.36
N SER A 277 21.55 -23.01 -0.51
CA SER A 277 22.02 -24.25 0.11
C SER A 277 23.24 -24.85 -0.58
N ASP A 278 23.37 -24.70 -1.90
CA ASP A 278 24.51 -25.13 -2.70
C ASP A 278 25.46 -23.94 -2.97
N LEU A 279 26.62 -23.97 -2.33
CA LEU A 279 27.64 -22.94 -2.47
C LEU A 279 28.37 -22.97 -3.81
N ALA A 280 28.42 -24.12 -4.49
CA ALA A 280 29.04 -24.21 -5.81
C ALA A 280 28.14 -23.56 -6.86
N THR A 281 26.83 -23.80 -6.78
CA THR A 281 25.84 -23.08 -7.60
C THR A 281 25.85 -21.60 -7.32
N LEU A 282 25.89 -21.18 -6.04
CA LEU A 282 26.00 -19.77 -5.67
C LEU A 282 27.23 -19.11 -6.33
N TYR A 283 28.39 -19.79 -6.32
CA TYR A 283 29.57 -19.29 -7.00
C TYR A 283 29.35 -19.12 -8.51
N ASP A 284 28.77 -20.15 -9.14
CA ASP A 284 28.53 -20.20 -10.59
C ASP A 284 27.49 -19.15 -11.04
N GLU A 285 26.55 -18.77 -10.17
CA GLU A 285 25.61 -17.66 -10.41
C GLU A 285 26.25 -16.29 -10.16
N LEU A 286 27.08 -16.15 -9.14
CA LEU A 286 27.74 -14.88 -8.83
C LEU A 286 28.75 -14.48 -9.92
N ILE A 287 29.49 -15.43 -10.49
CA ILE A 287 30.51 -15.16 -11.53
C ILE A 287 29.90 -14.70 -12.87
N THR A 288 28.60 -14.92 -13.10
CA THR A 288 27.95 -14.42 -14.32
C THR A 288 27.62 -12.93 -14.25
N GLU A 289 27.47 -12.41 -13.04
CA GLU A 289 27.10 -11.01 -12.77
C GLU A 289 28.28 -10.18 -12.25
N PHE A 290 29.15 -10.79 -11.45
CA PHE A 290 30.30 -10.16 -10.80
C PHE A 290 31.63 -10.79 -11.24
N ASP A 291 32.72 -10.14 -10.84
CA ASP A 291 34.08 -10.65 -11.07
C ASP A 291 34.45 -11.82 -10.13
N GLU A 292 35.55 -12.49 -10.46
CA GLU A 292 36.00 -13.68 -9.73
C GLU A 292 36.30 -13.38 -8.25
N ASP A 293 36.85 -12.22 -7.95
CA ASP A 293 37.22 -11.87 -6.59
C ASP A 293 35.98 -11.63 -5.73
N THR A 294 34.92 -11.00 -6.27
CA THR A 294 33.63 -10.82 -5.57
C THR A 294 32.92 -12.15 -5.32
N ALA A 295 32.80 -13.01 -6.34
CA ALA A 295 32.18 -14.33 -6.19
C ALA A 295 32.95 -15.18 -5.15
N ARG A 296 34.29 -15.14 -5.20
CA ARG A 296 35.15 -15.82 -4.23
C ARG A 296 34.93 -15.27 -2.82
N PHE A 297 34.83 -13.95 -2.66
CA PHE A 297 34.63 -13.31 -1.36
C PHE A 297 33.30 -13.71 -0.70
N ILE A 298 32.17 -13.62 -1.40
CA ILE A 298 30.85 -13.95 -0.84
C ILE A 298 30.79 -15.42 -0.40
N VAL A 299 31.29 -16.34 -1.24
CA VAL A 299 31.30 -17.77 -0.92
C VAL A 299 32.26 -18.06 0.24
N ALA A 300 33.42 -17.41 0.28
CA ALA A 300 34.34 -17.51 1.41
C ALA A 300 33.68 -17.02 2.71
N PHE A 301 32.92 -15.92 2.67
CA PHE A 301 32.17 -15.42 3.83
C PHE A 301 31.18 -16.46 4.33
N ARG A 302 30.41 -17.08 3.43
CA ARG A 302 29.47 -18.17 3.76
C ARG A 302 30.14 -19.41 4.37
N MET A 303 31.39 -19.67 4.00
CA MET A 303 32.19 -20.78 4.51
C MET A 303 32.80 -20.49 5.89
N ASN A 304 33.38 -19.31 6.08
CA ASN A 304 34.30 -19.04 7.20
C ASN A 304 33.89 -17.85 8.08
N GLY A 305 32.94 -17.02 7.65
CA GLY A 305 32.50 -15.82 8.36
C GLY A 305 33.53 -14.68 8.30
N PRO A 306 33.23 -13.54 8.94
CA PRO A 306 34.16 -12.43 9.04
C PRO A 306 35.39 -12.82 9.85
N ARG A 307 36.55 -12.29 9.46
CA ARG A 307 37.80 -12.45 10.19
C ARG A 307 37.67 -11.72 11.54
N PRO A 308 37.91 -12.39 12.68
CA PRO A 308 37.84 -11.73 13.97
C PRO A 308 38.94 -10.67 14.10
N GLU A 309 38.57 -9.47 14.52
CA GLU A 309 39.51 -8.40 14.84
C GLU A 309 40.37 -8.83 16.04
N GLY A 310 41.69 -8.72 15.91
CA GLY A 310 42.64 -9.09 16.97
C GLY A 310 43.28 -10.47 16.83
N GLY A 311 43.59 -10.93 15.61
CA GLY A 311 44.66 -11.91 15.34
C GLY A 311 44.54 -13.31 15.98
N SER A 312 43.48 -13.58 16.74
CA SER A 312 43.20 -14.92 17.23
C SER A 312 42.61 -15.72 16.07
N SER A 313 43.52 -16.33 15.30
CA SER A 313 43.20 -17.45 14.42
C SER A 313 42.26 -18.38 15.19
N PHE A 314 41.11 -18.70 14.61
CA PHE A 314 40.09 -19.59 15.21
C PHE A 314 40.80 -20.80 15.83
N GLY A 315 40.98 -20.74 17.15
CA GLY A 315 41.79 -21.68 17.90
C GLY A 315 41.03 -22.98 18.03
N GLY A 316 41.38 -23.95 17.19
CA GLY A 316 41.08 -25.37 17.29
C GLY A 316 40.00 -25.82 18.26
N PHE A 317 38.77 -25.95 17.78
CA PHE A 317 37.85 -26.94 18.33
C PHE A 317 38.10 -28.30 17.66
N GLY A 318 38.90 -29.11 18.35
CA GLY A 318 38.72 -30.56 18.40
C GLY A 318 38.77 -31.34 17.09
N ARG A 319 39.99 -31.59 16.60
CA ARG A 319 40.28 -32.82 15.85
C ARG A 319 40.12 -34.01 16.82
N ARG A 320 38.89 -34.53 16.97
CA ARG A 320 38.63 -35.89 17.45
C ARG A 320 37.82 -36.61 16.39
N GLY A 321 38.51 -37.48 15.67
CA GLY A 321 37.90 -38.33 14.66
C GLY A 321 36.86 -39.27 15.27
N ARG A 322 35.76 -39.43 14.55
CA ARG A 322 35.05 -40.69 14.44
C ARG A 322 34.52 -40.77 13.01
N GLY A 323 34.99 -41.78 12.29
CA GLY A 323 34.67 -42.00 10.88
C GLY A 323 33.16 -41.99 10.62
N GLY A 324 32.76 -41.11 9.72
CA GLY A 324 31.50 -41.13 9.01
C GLY A 324 31.86 -40.83 7.56
N ASN A 325 31.84 -41.86 6.73
CA ASN A 325 32.06 -41.77 5.30
C ASN A 325 30.88 -41.02 4.68
N SER A 326 31.09 -39.75 4.33
CA SER A 326 30.26 -39.05 3.35
C SER A 326 31.18 -38.09 2.59
N ASP A 327 31.92 -38.65 1.64
CA ASP A 327 32.43 -37.88 0.50
C ASP A 327 31.21 -37.30 -0.24
N SER A 328 30.74 -36.15 0.20
CA SER A 328 30.14 -35.20 -0.73
C SER A 328 31.34 -34.49 -1.36
N GLU A 329 31.65 -34.83 -2.61
CA GLU A 329 32.76 -34.24 -3.38
C GLU A 329 32.73 -32.71 -3.22
N ALA A 330 33.72 -32.16 -2.51
CA ALA A 330 33.88 -30.72 -2.41
C ALA A 330 34.18 -30.20 -3.81
N ALA A 331 33.29 -29.37 -4.36
CA ALA A 331 33.48 -28.80 -5.68
C ALA A 331 34.58 -27.76 -5.61
N THR A 332 35.50 -27.79 -6.58
CA THR A 332 36.50 -26.72 -6.72
C THR A 332 35.97 -25.62 -7.63
N ARG A 333 35.98 -24.37 -7.15
CA ARG A 333 35.65 -23.15 -7.91
C ARG A 333 36.53 -22.00 -7.44
N GLY A 334 36.99 -21.14 -8.34
CA GLY A 334 37.81 -19.97 -7.99
C GLY A 334 39.04 -20.27 -7.13
N GLY A 335 39.64 -21.45 -7.30
CA GLY A 335 40.76 -21.94 -6.48
C GLY A 335 40.38 -22.43 -5.08
N MET A 336 39.11 -22.39 -4.67
CA MET A 336 38.63 -22.83 -3.36
C MET A 336 37.98 -24.20 -3.40
N GLN A 337 38.18 -25.01 -2.35
CA GLN A 337 37.40 -26.23 -2.12
C GLN A 337 36.11 -25.86 -1.38
N ILE A 338 34.99 -25.87 -2.11
CA ILE A 338 33.70 -25.47 -1.59
C ILE A 338 33.00 -26.69 -0.98
N PRO A 339 32.65 -26.65 0.32
CA PRO A 339 31.87 -27.71 0.95
C PRO A 339 30.42 -27.64 0.44
N SER A 340 29.75 -28.79 0.48
CA SER A 340 28.33 -28.92 0.12
C SER A 340 27.35 -28.14 1.01
N ARG A 341 27.80 -27.56 2.13
CA ARG A 341 26.95 -26.80 3.06
C ARG A 341 27.68 -25.59 3.64
N ALA A 342 26.99 -24.45 3.65
CA ALA A 342 27.44 -23.23 4.30
C ALA A 342 27.48 -23.34 5.83
N ARG A 343 28.39 -22.58 6.45
CA ARG A 343 28.53 -22.50 7.92
C ARG A 343 27.96 -21.22 8.51
N PHE A 344 28.01 -20.12 7.74
CA PHE A 344 27.57 -18.80 8.18
C PHE A 344 26.39 -18.32 7.34
N ARG A 345 25.41 -17.67 7.98
CA ARG A 345 24.27 -17.03 7.34
C ARG A 345 24.47 -15.53 7.24
N ILE A 346 24.21 -14.96 6.06
CA ILE A 346 24.20 -13.51 5.85
C ILE A 346 22.82 -13.02 6.31
N ARG A 347 22.79 -12.14 7.30
CA ARG A 347 21.53 -11.57 7.83
C ARG A 347 21.16 -10.25 7.15
N SER A 348 22.18 -9.53 6.70
CA SER A 348 22.08 -8.27 5.97
C SER A 348 23.19 -8.23 4.93
N LEU A 349 22.94 -7.69 3.74
CA LEU A 349 24.00 -7.53 2.73
C LEU A 349 25.11 -6.59 3.21
N TYR A 350 24.80 -5.67 4.14
CA TYR A 350 25.78 -4.79 4.79
C TYR A 350 26.78 -5.55 5.70
N GLU A 351 26.54 -6.82 6.03
CA GLU A 351 27.55 -7.68 6.68
C GLU A 351 28.74 -8.00 5.77
N LEU A 352 28.59 -7.84 4.44
CA LEU A 352 29.66 -8.10 3.48
C LEU A 352 30.63 -6.93 3.33
N ALA A 353 30.24 -5.73 3.72
CA ALA A 353 31.04 -4.52 3.56
C ALA A 353 32.04 -4.31 4.69
N GLY A 354 33.19 -3.69 4.37
CA GLY A 354 34.17 -3.23 5.34
C GLY A 354 34.88 -4.34 6.15
N ILE A 355 34.82 -5.60 5.71
CA ILE A 355 35.36 -6.75 6.43
C ILE A 355 36.37 -7.56 5.62
N GLN A 356 37.10 -8.43 6.31
CA GLN A 356 38.01 -9.41 5.72
C GLN A 356 37.50 -10.83 5.95
N VAL A 357 37.84 -11.75 5.05
CA VAL A 357 37.56 -13.18 5.21
C VAL A 357 38.83 -13.98 4.96
N GLU A 358 39.09 -15.00 5.79
CA GLU A 358 40.18 -15.95 5.52
C GLU A 358 39.64 -17.15 4.73
N ALA A 359 40.30 -17.52 3.63
CA ALA A 359 39.96 -18.69 2.83
C ALA A 359 41.21 -19.40 2.30
N GLU A 360 41.10 -20.68 1.97
CA GLU A 360 42.15 -21.42 1.29
C GLU A 360 41.92 -21.36 -0.22
N VAL A 361 42.84 -20.71 -0.93
CA VAL A 361 42.80 -20.49 -2.38
C VAL A 361 44.06 -21.11 -2.98
N ASP A 362 43.89 -22.05 -3.90
CA ASP A 362 44.97 -22.82 -4.53
C ASP A 362 45.90 -23.49 -3.51
N GLY A 363 45.33 -24.00 -2.42
CA GLY A 363 46.08 -24.66 -1.33
C GLY A 363 46.84 -23.69 -0.41
N THR A 364 46.67 -22.38 -0.57
CA THR A 364 47.29 -21.36 0.27
C THR A 364 46.24 -20.57 1.03
N ARG A 365 46.41 -20.40 2.33
CA ARG A 365 45.53 -19.55 3.14
C ARG A 365 45.75 -18.09 2.75
N ARG A 366 44.71 -17.43 2.25
CA ARG A 366 44.71 -16.02 1.85
C ARG A 366 43.66 -15.26 2.65
N THR A 367 43.94 -13.98 2.88
CA THR A 367 42.95 -13.01 3.37
C THR A 367 42.35 -12.34 2.14
N LEU A 368 41.04 -12.39 2.02
CA LEU A 368 40.25 -11.72 1.00
C LEU A 368 39.65 -10.47 1.63
N GLU A 369 39.88 -9.32 1.01
CA GLU A 369 39.27 -8.05 1.40
C GLU A 369 37.87 -7.96 0.77
N SER A 370 36.96 -7.28 1.45
CA SER A 370 35.64 -6.99 0.88
C SER A 370 35.77 -6.13 -0.39
N PRO A 371 35.05 -6.46 -1.48
CA PRO A 371 34.90 -5.59 -2.64
C PRO A 371 34.22 -4.24 -2.31
N TRP A 372 33.53 -4.17 -1.17
CA TRP A 372 32.81 -2.98 -0.71
C TRP A 372 33.44 -2.44 0.58
N PRO A 373 34.48 -1.58 0.49
CA PRO A 373 35.02 -0.91 1.68
C PRO A 373 33.97 0.04 2.28
N ASP A 374 34.07 0.29 3.58
CA ASP A 374 33.17 1.22 4.29
C ASP A 374 33.57 2.68 4.02
N GLU A 375 33.29 3.14 2.81
CA GLU A 375 33.62 4.48 2.32
C GLU A 375 32.45 5.08 1.54
N PRO A 376 32.18 6.40 1.64
CA PRO A 376 31.07 7.06 0.95
C PRO A 376 31.00 6.81 -0.57
N GLY A 377 32.15 6.66 -1.24
CA GLY A 377 32.20 6.37 -2.67
C GLY A 377 31.65 4.98 -3.04
N THR A 378 31.78 4.00 -2.15
CA THR A 378 31.26 2.64 -2.35
C THR A 378 29.74 2.61 -2.29
N TRP A 379 29.17 3.32 -1.31
CA TRP A 379 27.74 3.37 -1.06
C TRP A 379 26.94 3.99 -2.20
N SER A 380 27.54 4.97 -2.89
CA SER A 380 26.93 5.69 -4.02
C SER A 380 27.13 5.02 -5.39
N SER A 381 28.06 4.07 -5.52
CA SER A 381 28.45 3.54 -6.85
C SER A 381 28.38 2.02 -7.00
N THR A 382 29.01 1.24 -6.12
CA THR A 382 29.17 -0.22 -6.32
C THR A 382 28.25 -1.05 -5.44
N PHE A 383 27.83 -0.54 -4.28
CA PHE A 383 26.91 -1.27 -3.40
C PHE A 383 25.47 -1.37 -3.95
N PRO A 384 24.90 -0.36 -4.65
CA PRO A 384 23.58 -0.48 -5.26
C PRO A 384 23.47 -1.64 -6.24
N GLU A 385 24.53 -1.92 -7.01
CA GLU A 385 24.60 -3.08 -7.93
C GLU A 385 24.48 -4.41 -7.17
N LEU A 386 25.13 -4.53 -6.00
CA LEU A 386 24.99 -5.72 -5.15
C LEU A 386 23.53 -5.94 -4.71
N VAL A 387 22.88 -4.87 -4.22
CA VAL A 387 21.50 -4.94 -3.69
C VAL A 387 20.48 -5.21 -4.80
N GLU A 388 20.76 -4.81 -6.04
CA GLU A 388 19.90 -5.08 -7.20
C GLU A 388 19.97 -6.57 -7.62
N ILE A 389 21.15 -7.17 -7.55
CA ILE A 389 21.43 -8.50 -8.12
C ILE A 389 21.27 -9.64 -7.10
N VAL A 390 21.58 -9.37 -5.82
CA VAL A 390 21.69 -10.36 -4.75
C VAL A 390 20.59 -10.15 -3.70
N GLY A 391 19.96 -11.25 -3.28
CA GLY A 391 18.94 -11.29 -2.24
C GLY A 391 19.32 -12.26 -1.11
N LEU A 392 18.50 -12.29 -0.05
CA LEU A 392 18.75 -13.14 1.13
C LEU A 392 17.80 -14.35 1.23
N SER A 393 16.80 -14.43 0.37
CA SER A 393 15.84 -15.53 0.24
C SER A 393 15.53 -15.83 -1.23
N GLU A 394 14.81 -16.94 -1.46
CA GLU A 394 14.27 -17.35 -2.77
C GLU A 394 12.85 -16.83 -3.00
N ASP A 395 12.28 -16.10 -2.03
CA ASP A 395 10.94 -15.52 -2.14
C ASP A 395 10.93 -14.42 -3.20
N ALA A 396 9.84 -14.27 -3.94
CA ALA A 396 9.71 -13.24 -4.98
C ALA A 396 9.57 -11.82 -4.39
N TYR A 397 9.26 -11.70 -3.10
CA TYR A 397 9.07 -10.45 -2.40
C TYR A 397 9.45 -10.57 -0.94
N VAL A 398 9.69 -9.43 -0.30
CA VAL A 398 9.84 -9.31 1.16
C VAL A 398 8.67 -8.47 1.68
N GLU A 399 8.03 -8.92 2.76
CA GLU A 399 6.85 -8.28 3.34
C GLU A 399 7.23 -7.49 4.60
N GLY A 400 6.63 -6.31 4.77
CA GLY A 400 6.68 -5.57 6.03
C GLY A 400 7.85 -4.63 6.30
N ARG A 401 8.84 -4.54 5.41
CA ARG A 401 9.89 -3.51 5.52
C ARG A 401 9.32 -2.12 5.23
N ILE A 402 9.76 -1.14 6.01
CA ILE A 402 9.28 0.23 6.03
C ILE A 402 10.14 1.09 5.09
N ASN A 403 9.51 1.72 4.10
CA ASN A 403 10.18 2.60 3.16
C ASN A 403 10.58 3.91 3.85
N VAL A 404 11.87 4.06 4.13
CA VAL A 404 12.45 5.21 4.84
C VAL A 404 12.21 6.54 4.13
N ASN A 405 12.07 6.52 2.80
CA ASN A 405 11.87 7.72 1.99
C ASN A 405 10.41 8.22 2.06
N LEU A 406 9.47 7.35 2.44
CA LEU A 406 8.03 7.63 2.45
C LEU A 406 7.41 7.60 3.85
N ALA A 407 8.11 7.03 4.83
CA ALA A 407 7.58 6.84 6.16
C ALA A 407 7.32 8.16 6.90
N GLN A 408 6.27 8.15 7.72
CA GLN A 408 6.05 9.17 8.74
C GLN A 408 7.02 8.99 9.90
N ARG A 409 7.20 10.05 10.69
CA ARG A 409 8.10 10.07 11.84
C ARG A 409 7.76 8.97 12.83
N GLU A 410 6.49 8.83 13.13
CA GLU A 410 5.94 7.88 14.09
C GLU A 410 6.13 6.44 13.63
N SER A 411 6.09 6.19 12.31
CA SER A 411 6.36 4.87 11.74
C SER A 411 7.83 4.46 11.85
N LEU A 412 8.76 5.42 11.96
CA LEU A 412 10.20 5.15 12.03
C LEU A 412 10.71 5.05 13.47
N ILE A 413 10.30 5.97 14.34
CA ILE A 413 10.84 6.09 15.70
C ILE A 413 10.62 4.85 16.58
N GLY A 414 9.62 4.03 16.26
CA GLY A 414 9.36 2.77 16.96
C GLY A 414 10.35 1.65 16.61
N ILE A 415 11.17 1.82 15.57
CA ILE A 415 12.15 0.83 15.14
C ILE A 415 13.33 0.79 16.14
N PRO A 416 13.83 -0.39 16.55
CA PRO A 416 15.03 -0.48 17.38
C PRO A 416 16.22 0.27 16.79
N GLU A 417 17.06 0.87 17.63
CA GLU A 417 18.18 1.73 17.24
C GLU A 417 17.79 3.05 16.51
N MET A 418 16.49 3.34 16.36
CA MET A 418 16.00 4.59 15.78
C MET A 418 15.73 5.63 16.88
N THR A 419 16.65 6.57 17.07
CA THR A 419 16.47 7.69 18.02
C THR A 419 15.60 8.79 17.43
N GLU A 420 15.05 9.67 18.28
CA GLU A 420 14.36 10.89 17.82
C GLU A 420 15.25 11.74 16.92
N GLU A 421 16.51 11.95 17.33
CA GLU A 421 17.47 12.74 16.58
C GLU A 421 17.80 12.11 15.23
N LEU A 422 17.99 10.78 15.18
CA LEU A 422 18.20 10.08 13.92
C LEU A 422 16.97 10.13 13.03
N THR A 423 15.77 9.95 13.58
CA THR A 423 14.51 10.01 12.82
C THR A 423 14.34 11.39 12.19
N ASP A 424 14.54 12.45 12.96
CA ASP A 424 14.43 13.83 12.48
C ASP A 424 15.51 14.14 11.44
N ALA A 425 16.73 13.61 11.62
CA ALA A 425 17.79 13.73 10.63
C ALA A 425 17.45 13.00 9.32
N ILE A 426 16.90 11.78 9.40
CA ILE A 426 16.45 11.02 8.22
C ILE A 426 15.36 11.79 7.48
N ILE A 427 14.32 12.27 8.17
CA ILE A 427 13.22 13.02 7.54
C ILE A 427 13.73 14.31 6.92
N GLY A 428 14.67 15.01 7.58
CA GLY A 428 15.24 16.25 7.10
C GLY A 428 16.17 16.10 5.89
N ASN A 429 16.76 14.91 5.68
CA ASN A 429 17.73 14.66 4.60
C ASN A 429 17.28 13.64 3.55
N ARG A 430 16.11 13.00 3.73
CA ARG A 430 15.61 12.00 2.78
C ARG A 430 15.46 12.61 1.38
N PRO A 431 15.78 11.86 0.32
CA PRO A 431 15.55 12.29 -1.05
C PRO A 431 14.06 12.60 -1.26
N SER A 432 13.74 13.77 -1.82
CA SER A 432 12.34 14.11 -2.07
C SER A 432 11.81 13.34 -3.27
N VAL A 433 10.99 12.31 -3.01
CA VAL A 433 10.34 11.48 -4.04
C VAL A 433 9.31 12.29 -4.86
N LEU A 434 8.77 13.38 -4.31
CA LEU A 434 7.75 14.21 -4.97
C LEU A 434 8.31 15.38 -5.78
N LEU A 435 9.52 15.87 -5.45
CA LEU A 435 10.10 17.08 -6.07
C LEU A 435 11.29 16.79 -6.98
N ASP A 436 11.95 15.63 -6.84
CA ASP A 436 13.16 15.34 -7.59
C ASP A 436 12.86 14.52 -8.86
N THR A 437 12.58 15.24 -9.94
CA THR A 437 12.44 14.68 -11.30
C THR A 437 13.79 14.49 -12.00
N GLY A 438 14.92 14.81 -11.35
CA GLY A 438 16.23 14.96 -11.98
C GLY A 438 17.33 14.05 -11.46
N SER A 439 17.18 13.46 -10.27
CA SER A 439 18.15 12.49 -9.75
C SER A 439 17.55 11.09 -9.75
N ASN A 440 18.30 10.12 -10.28
CA ASN A 440 18.11 8.72 -9.96
C ASN A 440 18.36 8.58 -8.46
N VAL A 441 17.34 8.85 -7.63
CA VAL A 441 17.37 8.55 -6.20
C VAL A 441 17.82 7.10 -6.11
N SER A 442 19.00 6.89 -5.54
CA SER A 442 19.53 5.54 -5.36
C SER A 442 18.44 4.75 -4.63
N PRO A 443 17.87 3.69 -5.23
CA PRO A 443 16.75 2.94 -4.66
C PRO A 443 17.22 2.05 -3.49
N SER A 444 18.36 2.40 -2.88
CA SER A 444 19.03 1.67 -1.82
C SER A 444 19.08 2.49 -0.55
N LEU A 445 19.07 1.80 0.59
CA LEU A 445 19.30 2.40 1.92
C LEU A 445 20.73 2.95 2.08
N SER A 446 21.62 2.70 1.11
CA SER A 446 23.00 3.18 1.09
C SER A 446 23.15 4.68 1.35
N TRP A 447 22.15 5.50 1.00
CA TRP A 447 22.19 6.94 1.21
C TRP A 447 22.31 7.32 2.70
N LEU A 448 21.83 6.48 3.62
CA LEU A 448 21.97 6.68 5.07
C LEU A 448 23.44 6.63 5.50
N LEU A 449 24.21 5.70 4.92
CA LEU A 449 25.67 5.57 5.15
C LEU A 449 26.45 6.65 4.42
N GLU A 450 26.07 6.99 3.19
CA GLU A 450 26.72 8.03 2.39
C GLU A 450 26.68 9.40 3.11
N GLN A 451 25.53 9.74 3.67
CA GLN A 451 25.32 10.97 4.42
C GLN A 451 25.79 10.88 5.88
N GLN A 452 26.36 9.75 6.30
CA GLN A 452 26.84 9.50 7.66
C GLN A 452 25.76 9.70 8.73
N LEU A 453 24.51 9.37 8.40
CA LEU A 453 23.39 9.39 9.36
C LEU A 453 23.45 8.18 10.28
N VAL A 454 23.89 7.04 9.75
CA VAL A 454 24.12 5.79 10.48
C VAL A 454 25.53 5.29 10.19
N ASP A 455 26.09 4.50 11.09
CA ASP A 455 27.31 3.74 10.82
C ASP A 455 26.98 2.33 10.29
N LEU A 456 28.01 1.59 9.85
CA LEU A 456 27.84 0.27 9.26
C LEU A 456 27.31 -0.77 10.26
N GLU A 457 27.61 -0.65 11.55
CA GLU A 457 27.11 -1.57 12.57
C GLU A 457 25.60 -1.37 12.78
N GLN A 458 25.19 -0.11 12.94
CA GLN A 458 23.79 0.27 13.06
C GLN A 458 22.99 -0.09 11.78
N MET A 459 23.55 0.14 10.59
CA MET A 459 22.90 -0.20 9.33
C MET A 459 22.61 -1.70 9.20
N ARG A 460 23.50 -2.57 9.71
CA ARG A 460 23.28 -4.04 9.69
C ARG A 460 22.07 -4.46 10.52
N GLU A 461 21.81 -3.78 11.63
CA GLU A 461 20.65 -4.06 12.48
C GLU A 461 19.37 -3.44 11.91
N LEU A 462 19.46 -2.23 11.34
CA LEU A 462 18.34 -1.51 10.74
C LEU A 462 17.86 -2.10 9.40
N ASP A 463 18.74 -2.73 8.62
CA ASP A 463 18.42 -3.25 7.29
C ASP A 463 17.18 -4.14 7.32
N GLN A 464 17.00 -5.01 8.31
CA GLN A 464 15.82 -5.90 8.36
C GLN A 464 14.47 -5.18 8.44
N PHE A 465 14.45 -3.91 8.89
CA PHE A 465 13.22 -3.13 9.09
C PHE A 465 12.97 -2.13 7.97
N LEU A 466 14.03 -1.61 7.35
CA LEU A 466 13.93 -0.50 6.41
C LEU A 466 14.00 -0.97 4.97
N THR A 467 13.36 -0.29 4.04
CA THR A 467 13.59 -0.42 2.59
C THR A 467 13.63 0.97 1.96
N ALA A 468 14.10 1.08 0.73
CA ALA A 468 13.93 2.27 -0.11
C ALA A 468 12.91 2.04 -1.24
N GLY A 469 12.37 0.82 -1.36
CA GLY A 469 11.42 0.41 -2.38
C GLY A 469 10.00 0.14 -1.85
N GLY A 470 9.24 -0.62 -2.62
CA GLY A 470 7.87 -0.98 -2.30
C GLY A 470 7.06 -1.21 -3.56
N GLY A 471 6.20 -2.22 -3.56
CA GLY A 471 5.39 -2.65 -4.70
C GLY A 471 3.90 -2.70 -4.41
N VAL A 472 3.44 -2.21 -3.26
CA VAL A 472 2.02 -2.12 -2.94
C VAL A 472 1.59 -0.67 -2.95
N TYR A 473 0.61 -0.35 -3.81
CA TYR A 473 0.15 1.01 -4.05
C TYR A 473 -1.33 1.17 -3.73
N ARG A 474 -1.67 2.24 -3.02
CA ARG A 474 -3.03 2.69 -2.76
C ARG A 474 -3.43 3.82 -3.70
N LEU A 475 -4.68 3.79 -4.13
CA LEU A 475 -5.31 4.90 -4.82
C LEU A 475 -6.83 4.91 -4.60
N GLN A 476 -7.44 6.05 -4.86
CA GLN A 476 -8.86 6.18 -5.17
C GLN A 476 -9.05 6.49 -6.65
N SER A 477 -10.08 5.91 -7.26
CA SER A 477 -10.57 6.34 -8.56
C SER A 477 -12.00 6.83 -8.48
N ILE A 478 -12.23 7.98 -9.10
CA ILE A 478 -13.50 8.67 -9.09
C ILE A 478 -14.05 8.71 -10.51
N GLY A 479 -15.22 8.12 -10.68
CA GLY A 479 -15.98 8.18 -11.91
C GLY A 479 -17.01 9.29 -11.85
N SER A 480 -16.98 10.20 -12.81
CA SER A 480 -17.83 11.39 -12.83
C SER A 480 -18.25 11.76 -14.25
N PHE A 481 -19.07 12.80 -14.39
CA PHE A 481 -19.46 13.39 -15.67
C PHE A 481 -19.05 14.87 -15.71
N ASP A 482 -18.81 15.42 -16.90
CA ASP A 482 -18.43 16.83 -17.06
C ASP A 482 -19.48 17.79 -16.47
N VAL A 483 -20.76 17.42 -16.53
CA VAL A 483 -21.88 18.26 -16.09
C VAL A 483 -22.91 17.45 -15.31
N GLY A 484 -22.87 17.60 -13.98
CA GLY A 484 -23.84 17.05 -13.02
C GLY A 484 -23.98 15.52 -13.08
N GLY A 485 -24.86 14.95 -12.25
CA GLY A 485 -25.08 13.50 -12.21
C GLY A 485 -24.33 12.80 -11.07
N PRO A 486 -24.48 11.46 -10.99
CA PRO A 486 -23.88 10.67 -9.93
C PRO A 486 -22.36 10.62 -10.06
N VAL A 487 -21.70 10.46 -8.91
CA VAL A 487 -20.27 10.22 -8.77
C VAL A 487 -20.12 8.84 -8.14
N ALA A 488 -19.15 8.07 -8.61
CA ALA A 488 -18.74 6.83 -7.96
C ALA A 488 -17.30 6.98 -7.47
N ARG A 489 -17.01 6.50 -6.26
CA ARG A 489 -15.67 6.52 -5.68
C ARG A 489 -15.27 5.09 -5.35
N LEU A 490 -14.15 4.64 -5.87
CA LEU A 490 -13.56 3.36 -5.54
C LEU A 490 -12.20 3.58 -4.92
N GLU A 491 -11.83 2.77 -3.95
CA GLU A 491 -10.48 2.68 -3.42
C GLU A 491 -9.91 1.31 -3.73
N ALA A 492 -8.62 1.24 -4.04
CA ALA A 492 -7.94 -0.03 -4.26
C ALA A 492 -6.51 -0.05 -3.71
N LEU A 493 -6.05 -1.26 -3.40
CA LEU A 493 -4.64 -1.60 -3.25
C LEU A 493 -4.20 -2.49 -4.42
N ILE A 494 -3.08 -2.15 -5.04
CA ILE A 494 -2.47 -2.86 -6.17
C ILE A 494 -1.10 -3.37 -5.75
N ASP A 495 -0.90 -4.68 -5.79
CA ASP A 495 0.39 -5.35 -5.59
C ASP A 495 1.08 -5.59 -6.95
N THR A 496 2.21 -4.93 -7.17
CA THR A 496 3.06 -5.00 -8.36
C THR A 496 4.26 -5.92 -8.18
N THR A 497 4.43 -6.53 -7.00
CA THR A 497 5.52 -7.50 -6.75
C THR A 497 5.31 -8.82 -7.48
N GLN A 498 4.13 -9.00 -8.06
CA GLN A 498 3.75 -10.16 -8.87
C GLN A 498 3.36 -9.68 -10.28
N VAL A 499 3.67 -10.49 -11.29
CA VAL A 499 3.33 -10.21 -12.68
C VAL A 499 2.28 -11.22 -13.16
N PRO A 500 1.09 -10.77 -13.62
CA PRO A 500 0.62 -9.38 -13.67
C PRO A 500 0.25 -8.84 -12.27
N ALA A 501 0.27 -7.51 -12.11
CA ALA A 501 -0.11 -6.87 -10.85
C ALA A 501 -1.55 -7.22 -10.45
N GLN A 502 -1.78 -7.41 -9.16
CA GLN A 502 -3.03 -7.91 -8.60
C GLN A 502 -3.68 -6.88 -7.67
N TYR A 503 -5.01 -6.86 -7.64
CA TYR A 503 -5.73 -6.15 -6.60
C TYR A 503 -5.73 -6.99 -5.33
N THR A 504 -5.20 -6.45 -4.24
CA THR A 504 -5.29 -7.08 -2.91
C THR A 504 -6.55 -6.63 -2.17
N PHE A 505 -7.03 -5.42 -2.47
CA PHE A 505 -8.21 -4.82 -1.84
C PHE A 505 -8.92 -3.89 -2.81
N VAL A 506 -10.26 -3.90 -2.81
CA VAL A 506 -11.09 -2.90 -3.49
C VAL A 506 -12.32 -2.59 -2.63
N ARG A 507 -12.61 -1.31 -2.41
CA ARG A 507 -13.78 -0.84 -1.64
C ARG A 507 -14.53 0.24 -2.39
N ASP A 508 -15.86 0.18 -2.31
CA ASP A 508 -16.74 1.22 -2.84
C ASP A 508 -16.97 2.28 -1.75
N LEU A 509 -16.61 3.53 -2.04
CA LEU A 509 -16.77 4.69 -1.17
C LEU A 509 -17.93 5.58 -1.63
N SER A 510 -18.70 5.17 -2.63
CA SER A 510 -19.77 6.01 -3.22
C SER A 510 -20.86 6.38 -2.21
N ASP A 511 -21.09 5.53 -1.20
CA ASP A 511 -22.07 5.76 -0.13
C ASP A 511 -21.63 6.87 0.85
N LEU A 512 -20.33 7.19 0.91
CA LEU A 512 -19.79 8.35 1.64
C LEU A 512 -20.01 9.66 0.89
N GLY A 513 -20.72 9.61 -0.25
CA GLY A 513 -21.03 10.75 -1.07
C GLY A 513 -19.91 11.12 -2.03
N ARG A 514 -19.99 12.34 -2.56
CA ARG A 514 -19.14 12.82 -3.65
C ARG A 514 -17.68 13.03 -3.23
N GLY A 515 -17.41 13.32 -1.96
CA GLY A 515 -16.07 13.57 -1.39
C GLY A 515 -15.39 14.85 -1.87
N TYR A 516 -15.35 15.12 -3.18
CA TYR A 516 -14.44 16.14 -3.74
C TYR A 516 -15.18 17.32 -4.39
N PRO A 517 -14.60 18.53 -4.44
CA PRO A 517 -15.08 19.67 -5.22
C PRO A 517 -15.29 19.33 -6.71
N SER A 518 -16.20 20.04 -7.40
CA SER A 518 -16.53 19.73 -8.80
C SER A 518 -15.34 19.96 -9.75
N ASP A 519 -14.38 20.76 -9.32
CA ASP A 519 -13.20 21.10 -10.10
C ASP A 519 -12.22 19.94 -10.18
N PHE A 520 -12.22 19.00 -9.23
CA PHE A 520 -11.44 17.76 -9.31
C PHE A 520 -11.87 16.88 -10.51
N PHE A 521 -13.12 17.03 -10.95
CA PHE A 521 -13.69 16.26 -12.06
C PHE A 521 -13.50 16.91 -13.42
N ARG A 522 -12.86 18.08 -13.46
CA ARG A 522 -12.64 18.85 -14.68
C ARG A 522 -11.18 18.75 -15.11
N PRO A 523 -10.93 18.69 -16.43
CA PRO A 523 -9.58 18.78 -16.95
C PRO A 523 -8.97 20.15 -16.61
N VAL A 524 -7.64 20.19 -16.51
CA VAL A 524 -6.89 21.42 -16.28
C VAL A 524 -7.03 22.33 -17.52
N GLU A 525 -7.53 23.55 -17.34
CA GLU A 525 -7.61 24.53 -18.43
C GLU A 525 -6.21 24.90 -18.92
N GLY A 526 -5.91 24.64 -20.21
CA GLY A 526 -4.63 24.99 -20.83
C GLY A 526 -3.73 23.81 -21.23
N ILE A 527 -4.07 22.58 -20.85
CA ILE A 527 -3.42 21.36 -21.35
C ILE A 527 -4.32 20.78 -22.44
N SER A 528 -4.32 21.40 -23.62
CA SER A 528 -4.86 20.77 -24.82
C SER A 528 -3.86 19.72 -25.30
N GLN A 529 -4.34 18.49 -25.52
CA GLN A 529 -3.61 17.43 -26.22
C GLN A 529 -3.01 17.89 -27.55
#